data_AF-A0A3B1DY43-F1
#
_entry.id   AF-A0A3B1DY43-F1
#
_cell.length_a   1.000
_cell.length_b   1.000
_cell.length_c   1.000
_cell.angle_alpha   90.00
_cell.angle_beta   90.00
_cell.angle_gamma   90.00
#
_symmetry.space_group_name_H-M   'P 1'
#
loop_
_entity.id
_entity.type
_entity.pdbx_description
1 polymer ?
#
loop_
_entity_poly.entity_id
_entity_poly.type
_entity_poly.pdbx_seq_one_letter_code
_entity_poly.pdbx_strand_id
1 'polypeptide(L)' 'MKTNDLLKKICSGMTAFIFFFSNTCYLAYAQQIVTDGRTNTHLHVNGSITDVHAHTQSGSNAFNSFSSFDVYQGNTVNL' A
#
# COMPACT_ATOMS: atom_id res chain seq x y z
N MET A 1 -25.00 -45.62 5.24
CA MET A 1 -24.91 -44.46 6.16
C MET A 1 -23.46 -44.20 6.59
N LYS A 2 -22.49 -44.13 5.67
CA LYS A 2 -21.05 -43.87 5.98
C LYS A 2 -20.42 -42.84 5.04
N THR A 3 -20.90 -42.77 3.80
CA THR A 3 -20.44 -41.85 2.76
C THR A 3 -20.74 -40.37 3.08
N ASN A 4 -21.93 -40.06 3.59
CA ASN A 4 -22.31 -38.67 3.94
C ASN A 4 -21.53 -38.11 5.14
N ASP A 5 -21.12 -38.98 6.07
CA ASP A 5 -20.34 -38.55 7.24
C ASP A 5 -18.87 -38.33 6.91
N LEU A 6 -18.34 -39.11 5.97
CA LEU A 6 -17.01 -38.88 5.40
C LEU A 6 -16.95 -37.56 4.64
N LEU A 7 -17.96 -37.27 3.81
CA LEU A 7 -18.05 -36.04 3.03
C LEU A 7 -18.12 -34.79 3.94
N LYS A 8 -18.93 -34.83 5.01
CA LYS A 8 -19.02 -33.73 5.98
C LYS A 8 -17.71 -33.47 6.72
N LYS A 9 -16.96 -34.52 7.07
CA LYS A 9 -15.65 -34.39 7.71
C LYS A 9 -14.61 -33.76 6.79
N ILE A 10 -14.60 -34.15 5.51
CA ILE A 10 -13.73 -33.55 4.49
C ILE A 10 -14.08 -32.07 4.30
N CYS A 11 -15.36 -31.73 4.11
CA CYS A 11 -15.80 -30.35 3.98
C CYS A 11 -15.43 -29.51 5.21
N SER A 12 -15.65 -30.04 6.43
CA SER A 12 -15.30 -29.34 7.67
C SER A 12 -13.79 -29.12 7.82
N GLY A 13 -12.98 -30.12 7.43
CA GLY A 13 -11.51 -30.00 7.39
C GLY A 13 -11.02 -28.96 6.37
N MET A 14 -11.64 -28.90 5.18
CA MET A 14 -11.32 -27.89 4.17
C MET A 14 -11.69 -26.49 4.62
N THR A 15 -12.86 -26.30 5.24
CA THR A 15 -13.28 -25.00 5.78
C THR A 15 -12.31 -24.52 6.86
N ALA A 16 -11.90 -25.40 7.80
CA ALA A 16 -10.91 -25.06 8.81
C ALA A 16 -9.56 -24.67 8.18
N PHE A 17 -9.09 -25.41 7.17
CA PHE A 17 -7.83 -25.13 6.48
C PHE A 17 -7.81 -23.77 5.77
N ILE A 18 -8.91 -23.38 5.14
CA ILE A 18 -9.04 -22.09 4.43
C ILE A 18 -8.95 -20.91 5.41
N PHE A 19 -9.59 -21.00 6.59
CA PHE A 19 -9.53 -19.94 7.62
C PHE A 19 -8.14 -19.73 8.23
N PHE A 20 -7.33 -20.79 8.34
CA PHE A 20 -5.97 -20.68 8.89
C PHE A 20 -4.95 -20.16 7.86
N PHE A 21 -5.15 -20.43 6.55
CA PHE A 21 -4.23 -20.00 5.50
C PHE A 21 -4.56 -18.65 4.87
N SER A 22 -5.78 -18.13 5.06
CA SER A 22 -6.22 -16.86 4.46
C SER A 22 -5.64 -15.61 5.12
N ASN A 23 -4.81 -15.73 6.15
CA ASN A 23 -4.02 -14.61 6.66
C ASN A 23 -2.76 -14.41 5.81
N THR A 24 -2.95 -14.15 4.53
CA THR A 24 -1.90 -13.55 3.71
C THR A 24 -1.57 -12.19 4.33
N CYS A 25 -0.42 -12.13 4.98
CA CYS A 25 0.14 -10.94 5.58
C CYS A 25 0.23 -9.84 4.51
N TYR A 26 -0.65 -8.85 4.59
CA TYR A 26 -0.45 -7.60 3.87
C TYR A 26 0.74 -6.91 4.54
N LEU A 27 1.91 -7.01 3.91
CA LEU A 27 3.06 -6.19 4.29
C LEU A 27 2.71 -4.73 4.00
N ALA A 28 2.16 -4.04 5.00
CA ALA A 28 1.97 -2.61 4.95
C ALA A 28 3.35 -1.95 5.08
N TYR A 29 3.97 -1.63 3.94
CA TYR A 29 5.16 -0.78 3.93
C TYR A 29 4.74 0.64 4.33
N ALA A 30 5.38 1.19 5.36
CA ALA A 30 5.19 2.59 5.71
C ALA A 30 5.60 3.46 4.51
N GLN A 31 4.68 4.29 4.01
CA GLN A 31 4.96 5.23 2.93
C GLN A 31 5.91 6.32 3.42
N GLN A 32 7.06 6.49 2.74
CA GLN A 32 8.07 7.50 3.10
C GLN A 32 7.60 8.95 2.84
N ILE A 33 6.75 9.15 1.83
CA ILE A 33 6.15 10.46 1.54
C ILE A 33 4.64 10.32 1.64
N VAL A 34 4.03 11.22 2.41
CA VAL A 34 2.59 11.27 2.64
C VAL A 34 2.11 12.71 2.41
N THR A 35 1.24 12.90 1.43
CA THR A 35 0.62 14.19 1.13
C THR A 35 -0.37 14.57 2.23
N ASP A 36 -0.44 15.86 2.60
CA ASP A 36 -1.38 16.34 3.62
C ASP A 36 -2.65 16.99 3.05
N GLY A 37 -2.74 17.14 1.73
CA GLY A 37 -3.87 17.72 1.02
C GLY A 37 -3.94 19.26 1.05
N ARG A 38 -2.95 19.97 1.60
CA ARG A 38 -2.90 21.44 1.58
C ARG A 38 -2.49 22.01 0.23
N THR A 39 -1.69 21.27 -0.51
CA THR A 39 -1.32 21.55 -1.90
C THR A 39 -1.83 20.45 -2.82
N ASN A 40 -2.04 20.79 -4.08
CA ASN A 40 -2.25 19.80 -5.13
C ASN A 40 -0.88 19.20 -5.49
N THR A 41 -0.44 18.26 -4.66
CA THR A 41 0.80 17.50 -4.83
C THR A 41 0.46 16.06 -5.16
N HIS A 42 1.04 15.54 -6.24
CA HIS A 42 0.86 14.18 -6.70
C HIS A 42 2.19 13.42 -6.67
N LEU A 43 2.12 12.14 -6.26
CA LEU A 43 3.27 11.24 -6.23
C LEU A 43 3.12 10.19 -7.31
N HIS A 44 4.12 10.04 -8.17
CA HIS A 44 4.25 8.93 -9.10
C HIS A 44 5.39 8.04 -8.62
N VAL A 45 5.07 6.84 -8.12
CA VAL A 45 6.07 5.89 -7.61
C VAL A 45 6.38 4.84 -8.67
N ASN A 46 7.64 4.76 -9.08
CA ASN A 46 8.18 3.75 -9.99
C ASN A 46 9.39 3.05 -9.36
N GLY A 47 9.16 1.90 -8.72
CA GLY A 47 10.20 1.19 -7.98
C GLY A 47 10.72 2.02 -6.81
N SER A 48 12.02 2.33 -6.81
CA SER A 48 12.67 3.17 -5.80
C SER A 48 12.68 4.66 -6.15
N ILE A 49 12.11 5.06 -7.28
CA ILE A 49 12.02 6.45 -7.72
C ILE A 49 10.62 6.97 -7.46
N THR A 50 10.51 8.14 -6.83
CA THR A 50 9.24 8.88 -6.68
C THR A 50 9.36 10.22 -7.38
N ASP A 51 8.53 10.46 -8.39
CA ASP A 51 8.37 11.78 -8.98
C ASP A 51 7.26 12.53 -8.24
N VAL A 52 7.54 13.75 -7.81
CA VAL A 52 6.61 14.64 -7.11
C VAL A 52 6.23 15.76 -8.06
N HIS A 53 4.92 15.92 -8.30
CA HIS A 53 4.40 17.01 -9.12
C HIS A 53 3.49 17.91 -8.29
N ALA A 54 3.78 19.21 -8.26
CA ALA A 54 2.91 20.22 -7.68
C ALA A 54 2.16 21.00 -8.77
N HIS A 55 0.86 21.16 -8.56
CA HIS A 55 0.01 22.08 -9.35
C HIS A 55 -0.39 23.33 -8.57
N THR A 56 -0.18 23.35 -7.25
CA THR A 56 -0.29 24.59 -6.48
C THR A 56 0.94 25.46 -6.74
N GLN A 57 0.74 26.63 -7.35
CA GLN A 57 1.82 27.49 -7.81
C GLN A 57 1.51 28.98 -7.59
N SER A 58 2.55 29.79 -7.39
CA SER A 58 2.49 31.26 -7.34
C SER A 58 3.71 31.86 -8.03
N GLY A 59 3.47 32.62 -9.10
CA GLY A 59 4.52 33.06 -10.00
C GLY A 59 5.28 31.86 -10.56
N SER A 60 6.60 31.85 -10.40
CA SER A 60 7.48 30.75 -10.84
C SER A 60 7.72 29.68 -9.77
N ASN A 61 7.08 29.77 -8.60
CA ASN A 61 7.26 28.82 -7.51
C ASN A 61 6.14 27.80 -7.48
N ALA A 62 6.50 26.51 -7.42
CA ALA A 62 5.59 25.41 -7.12
C ALA A 62 5.65 25.09 -5.61
N PHE A 63 4.50 24.84 -5.00
CA PHE A 63 4.38 24.54 -3.58
C PHE A 63 4.01 23.09 -3.34
N ASN A 64 4.72 22.47 -2.41
CA ASN A 64 4.45 21.13 -1.93
C ASN A 64 4.21 21.16 -0.42
N SER A 65 3.31 20.31 0.06
CA SER A 65 2.99 20.17 1.48
C SER A 65 2.74 18.69 1.79
N PHE A 66 3.36 18.23 2.88
CA PHE A 66 3.43 16.83 3.26
C PHE A 66 3.21 16.70 4.77
N SER A 67 2.58 15.61 5.19
CA SER A 67 2.55 15.21 6.59
C SER A 67 3.80 14.41 6.98
N SER A 68 4.41 13.72 6.01
CA SER A 68 5.76 13.13 6.12
C SER A 68 6.47 13.28 4.78
N PHE A 69 7.75 13.65 4.82
CA PHE A 69 8.62 13.64 3.65
C PHE A 69 9.97 13.05 4.04
N ASP A 70 10.08 11.75 3.89
CA ASP A 70 11.28 10.97 4.13
C ASP A 70 11.80 10.38 2.82
N VAL A 71 13.12 10.19 2.74
CA VAL A 71 13.76 9.47 1.64
C VAL A 71 14.57 8.33 2.23
N TYR A 72 14.02 7.11 2.15
CA TYR A 72 14.70 5.93 2.65
C TYR A 72 15.92 5.60 1.80
N GLN A 73 16.87 4.89 2.41
CA GLN A 73 18.09 4.47 1.74
C GLN A 73 17.77 3.68 0.46
N GLY A 74 18.45 4.03 -0.64
CA GLY A 74 18.25 3.40 -1.95
C GLY A 74 17.11 3.98 -2.78
N ASN A 75 16.32 4.91 -2.22
CA ASN A 75 15.27 5.63 -2.95
C ASN A 75 15.78 6.96 -3.51
N THR A 76 15.15 7.40 -4.60
CA THR A 76 15.35 8.72 -5.22
C THR A 76 14.02 9.43 -5.30
N VAL A 77 14.01 10.74 -5.02
CA VAL A 77 12.81 11.57 -5.12
C VAL A 77 13.12 12.76 -6.03
N ASN A 78 12.37 12.87 -7.12
CA ASN A 78 12.46 13.99 -8.06
C ASN A 78 11.34 14.99 -7.75
N LEU A 79 11.66 16.28 -7.82
CA LEU A 79 10.74 17.40 -7.60
C LEU A 79 10.55 18.22 -8.88
#